data_AF-A0A959E3X8-F1
#
_entry.id   AF-A0A959E3X8-F1
#
_cell.length_a   1.000
_cell.length_b   1.000
_cell.length_c   1.000
_cell.angle_alpha   90.00
_cell.angle_beta   90.00
_cell.angle_gamma   90.00
#
_symmetry.space_group_name_H-M   'P 1'
#
loop_
_entity.id
_entity.type
_entity.pdbx_description
1 polymer ?
#
loop_
_entity_poly.entity_id
_entity_poly.type
_entity_poly.pdbx_seq_one_letter_code
_entity_poly.pdbx_strand_id
1 'polypeptide(L)'
;MLNWIENKTLLVAFWGAFAVPAAALATGGKRCDITLSGERFSMITWTDHPAVVPPQVQSTCNQPVNLQYSDTYFPIGCRSAGLEGYFAPARWAQVKTIGDGGVDVTGVPKSVPVEGAGTAHREVGNLNGTQFTIVAPADGYFSFRMRTLGGSNHLEQPVAILVDGQPALFYEPDIFSPFVRQGDTFTLEFPNAGDELAQHIEGFQFITDAVGVVQRDWTASTDLATGNFRQLYALTKPTLAEVVLPAASLSKPNPETGEGMPFIDRDGDLETQSDQSALNGHDGIFSVEWTDFWIDSNENERILVRKWIISDLCADVIWEKDQPLQWFRNGEEIIHATGPIRFSDLPQGSIDQINLHHNGWPGDPGL
;
A
#
# COMPACT_ATOMS: atom_id res chain seq x y z
N MET A 1 -38.22 25.20 24.65
CA MET A 1 -38.34 26.40 23.78
C MET A 1 -36.92 26.84 23.46
N LEU A 2 -36.49 26.53 22.23
CA LEU A 2 -35.49 27.19 21.37
C LEU A 2 -34.07 27.57 21.88
N ASN A 3 -33.13 27.19 21.01
CA ASN A 3 -31.83 27.78 20.68
C ASN A 3 -30.63 27.29 21.51
N TRP A 4 -29.47 26.91 20.95
CA TRP A 4 -28.91 27.18 19.62
C TRP A 4 -27.78 26.16 19.39
N ILE A 5 -27.80 25.39 18.30
CA ILE A 5 -26.67 24.53 17.87
C ILE A 5 -26.10 25.17 16.61
N GLU A 6 -24.98 25.86 16.74
CA GLU A 6 -24.15 26.22 15.59
C GLU A 6 -23.39 24.97 15.12
N ASN A 7 -23.92 24.30 14.10
CA ASN A 7 -23.14 23.39 13.27
C ASN A 7 -22.18 24.24 12.43
N LYS A 8 -20.93 24.38 12.89
CA LYS A 8 -19.82 24.79 12.03
C LYS A 8 -19.19 23.54 11.46
N THR A 9 -19.77 23.06 10.36
CA THR A 9 -19.09 22.12 9.47
C THR A 9 -17.93 22.86 8.83
N LEU A 10 -16.71 22.65 9.34
CA LEU A 10 -15.50 23.15 8.71
C LEU A 10 -15.21 22.27 7.51
N LEU A 11 -15.53 22.77 6.31
CA LEU A 11 -15.12 22.16 5.05
C LEU A 11 -13.59 22.32 4.95
N VAL A 12 -12.84 21.27 5.29
CA VAL A 12 -11.39 21.23 5.02
C VAL A 12 -11.24 21.04 3.52
N ALA A 13 -11.24 22.17 2.81
CA ALA A 13 -10.90 22.18 1.40
C ALA A 13 -9.39 21.85 1.28
N PHE A 14 -9.10 20.77 0.56
CA PHE A 14 -7.76 20.44 0.08
C PHE A 14 -7.25 21.54 -0.87
N TRP A 15 -6.73 22.62 -0.30
CA TRP A 15 -5.95 23.62 -1.02
C TRP A 15 -4.49 23.20 -1.01
N GLY A 16 -4.07 22.52 -2.08
CA GLY A 16 -2.75 22.83 -2.62
C GLY A 16 -2.79 24.30 -3.02
N ALA A 17 -2.02 25.14 -2.31
CA ALA A 17 -1.97 26.56 -2.55
C ALA A 17 -1.48 26.82 -4.00
N PHE A 18 -2.42 27.15 -4.89
CA PHE A 18 -2.09 27.81 -6.14
C PHE A 18 -1.79 29.27 -5.81
N ALA A 19 -0.51 29.62 -5.72
CA ALA A 19 -0.10 31.00 -5.92
C ALA A 19 -0.35 31.32 -7.41
N VAL A 20 -1.52 31.87 -7.73
CA VAL A 20 -1.73 32.56 -9.00
C VAL A 20 -0.87 33.82 -8.92
N PRO A 21 0.14 34.03 -9.80
CA PRO A 21 0.84 35.31 -9.83
C PRO A 21 -0.17 36.39 -10.20
N ALA A 22 -0.51 37.23 -9.21
CA ALA A 22 -1.30 38.43 -9.40
C ALA A 22 -0.46 39.49 -10.11
N ALA A 23 -0.23 39.29 -11.41
CA ALA A 23 0.36 40.29 -12.29
C ALA A 23 -0.18 40.11 -13.72
N ALA A 24 -1.38 40.63 -13.97
CA ALA A 24 -1.76 41.08 -15.32
C ALA A 24 -2.93 42.05 -15.23
N LEU A 25 -2.57 43.34 -15.36
CA LEU A 25 -3.45 44.46 -15.59
C LEU A 25 -4.38 44.22 -16.80
N ALA A 26 -5.58 44.78 -16.66
CA ALA A 26 -6.60 45.03 -17.66
C ALA A 26 -6.10 45.15 -19.12
N THR A 27 -6.26 44.08 -19.89
CA THR A 27 -6.51 44.15 -21.33
C THR A 27 -7.63 43.16 -21.62
N GLY A 28 -8.62 43.54 -22.44
CA GLY A 28 -9.84 42.77 -22.73
C GLY A 28 -9.64 41.47 -23.53
N GLY A 29 -8.50 40.79 -23.36
CA GLY A 29 -8.28 39.45 -23.86
C GLY A 29 -9.10 38.45 -23.05
N LYS A 30 -9.86 37.58 -23.73
CA LYS A 30 -10.50 36.44 -23.07
C LYS A 30 -9.42 35.65 -22.35
N ARG A 31 -9.52 35.51 -21.02
CA ARG A 31 -8.64 34.65 -20.24
C ARG A 31 -8.84 33.20 -20.72
N CYS A 32 -7.73 32.57 -21.07
CA CYS A 32 -7.67 31.15 -21.37
C CYS A 32 -7.32 30.45 -20.07
N ASP A 33 -8.23 29.59 -19.62
CA ASP A 33 -8.13 28.83 -18.39
C ASP A 33 -8.31 27.34 -18.72
N ILE A 34 -7.52 26.49 -18.08
CA ILE A 34 -7.64 25.03 -18.15
C ILE A 34 -7.94 24.51 -16.74
N THR A 35 -9.04 23.79 -16.61
CA THR A 35 -9.45 23.13 -15.36
C THR A 35 -9.47 21.63 -15.57
N LEU A 36 -8.80 20.91 -14.69
CA LEU A 36 -8.87 19.45 -14.61
C LEU A 36 -9.68 19.06 -13.39
N SER A 37 -10.55 18.07 -13.53
CA SER A 37 -11.39 17.56 -12.45
C SER A 37 -11.58 16.06 -12.59
N GLY A 38 -11.74 15.35 -11.48
CA GLY A 38 -11.88 13.90 -11.50
C GLY A 38 -11.69 13.31 -10.13
N GLU A 39 -11.68 11.98 -10.10
CA GLU A 39 -11.36 11.21 -8.90
C GLU A 39 -9.90 11.42 -8.51
N ARG A 40 -9.65 11.79 -7.24
CA ARG A 40 -8.30 12.03 -6.72
C ARG A 40 -7.69 10.80 -6.06
N PHE A 41 -8.52 9.84 -5.67
CA PHE A 41 -8.14 8.65 -4.94
C PHE A 41 -8.85 7.46 -5.54
N SER A 42 -8.12 6.42 -5.92
CA SER A 42 -8.73 5.16 -6.35
C SER A 42 -7.91 3.97 -5.88
N MET A 43 -8.56 2.82 -5.72
CA MET A 43 -7.90 1.57 -5.41
C MET A 43 -7.93 0.70 -6.66
N ILE A 44 -6.77 0.19 -7.08
CA ILE A 44 -6.65 -0.70 -8.22
C ILE A 44 -5.77 -1.89 -7.84
N THR A 45 -5.90 -3.01 -8.52
CA THR A 45 -5.00 -4.14 -8.29
C THR A 45 -3.61 -3.83 -8.84
N TRP A 46 -2.58 -4.48 -8.30
CA TRP A 46 -1.21 -4.35 -8.82
C TRP A 46 -1.11 -4.54 -10.34
N THR A 47 -1.92 -5.45 -10.89
CA THR A 47 -1.97 -5.78 -12.33
C THR A 47 -2.70 -4.74 -13.19
N ASP A 48 -3.43 -3.78 -12.58
CA ASP A 48 -4.25 -2.78 -13.23
C ASP A 48 -3.57 -1.43 -13.50
N HIS A 49 -2.28 -1.30 -13.17
CA HIS A 49 -1.58 -0.02 -13.13
C HIS A 49 -1.85 0.96 -14.32
N PRO A 50 -2.00 0.53 -15.59
CA PRO A 50 -2.30 1.48 -16.67
C PRO A 50 -3.78 1.92 -16.78
N ALA A 51 -4.73 1.28 -16.11
CA ALA A 51 -6.18 1.45 -16.33
C ALA A 51 -6.85 2.64 -15.60
N VAL A 52 -6.06 3.54 -15.00
CA VAL A 52 -6.60 4.67 -14.23
C VAL A 52 -7.31 5.69 -15.12
N VAL A 53 -8.57 6.00 -14.77
CA VAL A 53 -9.42 6.94 -15.51
C VAL A 53 -8.77 8.34 -15.51
N PRO A 54 -8.49 8.94 -16.69
CA PRO A 54 -7.94 10.29 -16.77
C PRO A 54 -8.91 11.37 -16.22
N PRO A 55 -8.39 12.49 -15.71
CA PRO A 55 -9.22 13.61 -15.31
C PRO A 55 -9.96 14.21 -16.51
N GLN A 56 -11.15 14.72 -16.25
CA GLN A 56 -11.93 15.52 -17.19
C GLN A 56 -11.27 16.88 -17.37
N VAL A 57 -11.01 17.26 -18.63
CA VAL A 57 -10.36 18.52 -19.00
C VAL A 57 -11.40 19.49 -19.55
N GLN A 58 -11.50 20.66 -18.94
CA GLN A 58 -12.28 21.80 -19.44
C GLN A 58 -11.34 22.94 -19.81
N SER A 59 -11.52 23.53 -21.00
CA SER A 59 -10.67 24.60 -21.50
C SER A 59 -11.50 25.69 -22.16
N THR A 60 -11.16 26.96 -21.86
CA THR A 60 -11.77 28.14 -22.51
C THR A 60 -10.94 28.65 -23.70
N CYS A 61 -9.87 27.94 -24.05
CA CYS A 61 -8.79 28.45 -24.90
C CYS A 61 -9.05 28.28 -26.41
N ASN A 62 -10.14 27.63 -26.83
CA ASN A 62 -10.42 27.29 -28.24
C ASN A 62 -9.23 26.63 -28.99
N GLN A 63 -8.36 25.94 -28.24
CA GLN A 63 -7.21 25.22 -28.76
C GLN A 63 -7.27 23.76 -28.30
N PRO A 64 -6.69 22.82 -29.08
CA PRO A 64 -6.49 21.45 -28.62
C PRO A 64 -5.68 21.45 -27.32
N VAL A 65 -6.13 20.68 -26.33
CA VAL A 65 -5.42 20.51 -25.07
C VAL A 65 -4.60 19.23 -25.15
N ASN A 66 -3.30 19.35 -24.91
CA ASN A 66 -2.41 18.19 -24.76
C ASN A 66 -2.44 17.72 -23.31
N LEU A 67 -2.86 16.48 -23.07
CA LEU A 67 -2.89 15.87 -21.74
C LEU A 67 -1.76 14.86 -21.60
N GLN A 68 -0.89 15.08 -20.62
CA GLN A 68 0.25 14.22 -20.31
C GLN A 68 0.24 13.87 -18.81
N TYR A 69 0.95 12.82 -18.44
CA TYR A 69 1.10 12.44 -17.05
C TYR A 69 2.52 11.94 -16.74
N SER A 70 2.90 12.06 -15.47
CA SER A 70 4.08 11.39 -14.91
C SER A 70 3.70 10.65 -13.64
N ASP A 71 4.19 9.42 -13.51
CA ASP A 71 3.93 8.56 -12.37
C ASP A 71 5.12 8.52 -11.42
N THR A 72 4.85 8.57 -10.12
CA THR A 72 5.81 8.30 -9.05
C THR A 72 5.28 7.19 -8.17
N TYR A 73 6.02 6.09 -8.07
CA TYR A 73 5.67 4.94 -7.23
C TYR A 73 6.28 5.09 -5.83
N PHE A 74 5.48 4.81 -4.81
CA PHE A 74 5.88 4.76 -3.42
C PHE A 74 5.53 3.38 -2.83
N PRO A 75 6.50 2.60 -2.33
CA PRO A 75 6.19 1.39 -1.58
C PRO A 75 5.49 1.75 -0.27
N ILE A 76 4.46 1.00 0.09
CA ILE A 76 3.75 1.08 1.39
C ILE A 76 3.51 -0.33 1.94
N GLY A 77 2.85 -0.43 3.09
CA GLY A 77 2.57 -1.71 3.72
C GLY A 77 3.85 -2.38 4.21
N CYS A 78 3.96 -3.69 3.99
CA CYS A 78 5.08 -4.50 4.45
C CYS A 78 6.45 -4.08 3.86
N ARG A 79 6.45 -3.31 2.76
CA ARG A 79 7.65 -2.88 2.03
C ARG A 79 8.17 -1.52 2.47
N SER A 80 7.52 -0.89 3.44
CA SER A 80 7.83 0.46 3.88
C SER A 80 7.76 0.54 5.39
N ALA A 81 8.78 1.12 5.99
CA ALA A 81 8.84 1.34 7.43
C ALA A 81 9.28 2.77 7.71
N GLY A 82 8.77 3.35 8.78
CA GLY A 82 9.09 4.70 9.19
C GLY A 82 8.43 5.78 8.33
N LEU A 83 8.95 6.98 8.46
CA LEU A 83 8.49 8.17 7.75
C LEU A 83 9.29 8.35 6.46
N GLU A 84 9.15 7.41 5.54
CA GLU A 84 9.82 7.39 4.24
C GLU A 84 8.81 7.29 3.09
N GLY A 85 9.28 7.50 1.86
CA GLY A 85 8.46 7.39 0.65
C GLY A 85 7.18 8.25 0.71
N TYR A 86 6.01 7.60 0.66
CA TYR A 86 4.72 8.28 0.74
C TYR A 86 4.53 9.01 2.09
N PHE A 87 5.03 8.44 3.19
CA PHE A 87 4.90 8.99 4.54
C PHE A 87 6.07 9.90 4.94
N ALA A 88 6.96 10.24 3.99
CA ALA A 88 8.06 11.15 4.23
C ALA A 88 7.57 12.51 4.78
N PRO A 89 8.26 13.13 5.76
CA PRO A 89 7.81 14.36 6.41
C PRO A 89 7.47 15.51 5.44
N ALA A 90 8.13 15.56 4.28
CA ALA A 90 7.88 16.56 3.25
C ALA A 90 6.47 16.49 2.61
N ARG A 91 5.75 15.36 2.78
CA ARG A 91 4.40 15.14 2.23
C ARG A 91 3.29 15.40 3.26
N TRP A 92 3.65 15.66 4.51
CA TRP A 92 2.68 16.06 5.53
C TRP A 92 2.35 17.53 5.37
N ALA A 93 1.06 17.85 5.37
CA ALA A 93 0.60 19.23 5.47
C ALA A 93 0.87 19.70 6.91
N GLN A 94 1.68 20.75 7.05
CA GLN A 94 1.95 21.39 8.33
C GLN A 94 1.10 22.64 8.47
N VAL A 95 0.22 22.67 9.45
CA VAL A 95 -0.56 23.86 9.81
C VAL A 95 -0.11 24.32 11.19
N LYS A 96 0.32 25.58 11.29
CA LYS A 96 0.60 26.23 12.59
C LYS A 96 -0.63 27.02 13.01
N THR A 97 -1.40 26.45 13.92
CA THR A 97 -2.56 27.05 14.58
C THR A 97 -2.06 27.95 15.71
N ILE A 98 -1.58 29.16 15.39
CA ILE A 98 -1.06 30.10 16.40
C ILE A 98 -2.21 30.62 17.27
N GLY A 99 -2.08 30.46 18.59
CA GLY A 99 -2.59 31.41 19.57
C GLY A 99 -1.47 32.37 19.97
N ASP A 100 -1.76 33.67 20.03
CA ASP A 100 -0.81 34.73 20.35
C ASP A 100 -0.32 34.58 21.81
N GLY A 101 0.81 33.90 22.02
CA GLY A 101 1.36 33.67 23.35
C GLY A 101 2.87 33.80 23.38
N GLY A 102 3.35 34.98 23.78
CA GLY A 102 4.64 35.19 24.46
C GLY A 102 5.91 34.85 23.68
N VAL A 103 6.64 35.88 23.26
CA VAL A 103 8.02 35.78 22.79
C VAL A 103 8.93 35.39 23.96
N ASP A 104 9.41 34.15 24.02
CA ASP A 104 10.56 33.83 24.88
C ASP A 104 11.86 34.24 24.15
N VAL A 105 12.68 35.00 24.86
CA VAL A 105 13.84 35.75 24.36
C VAL A 105 15.15 34.97 24.62
N THR A 106 15.06 33.66 24.82
CA THR A 106 16.22 32.81 25.09
C THR A 106 16.65 32.08 23.82
N GLY A 107 17.62 32.66 23.10
CA GLY A 107 18.14 32.16 21.82
C GLY A 107 18.90 30.82 21.91
N VAL A 108 18.21 29.74 22.28
CA VAL A 108 18.72 28.37 22.27
C VAL A 108 17.98 27.56 21.19
N PRO A 109 18.67 26.92 20.23
CA PRO A 109 18.01 26.11 19.21
C PRO A 109 17.49 24.82 19.86
N LYS A 110 16.17 24.62 19.86
CA LYS A 110 15.52 23.39 20.35
C LYS A 110 15.00 22.60 19.14
N SER A 111 15.57 21.42 18.90
CA SER A 111 15.33 20.56 17.73
C SER A 111 14.47 19.34 18.06
N VAL A 112 13.72 18.85 17.06
CA VAL A 112 13.01 17.56 17.08
C VAL A 112 13.80 16.55 16.26
N PRO A 113 14.27 15.44 16.84
CA PRO A 113 14.90 14.35 16.10
C PRO A 113 13.84 13.36 15.59
N VAL A 114 13.74 13.23 14.27
CA VAL A 114 13.04 12.15 13.57
C VAL A 114 14.11 11.20 13.03
N GLU A 115 14.18 9.97 13.53
CA GLU A 115 15.07 8.94 13.00
C GLU A 115 14.27 7.80 12.34
N GLY A 116 14.58 7.55 11.08
CA GLY A 116 14.31 6.35 10.29
C GLY A 116 15.58 6.03 9.49
N ALA A 117 15.80 4.77 9.12
CA ALA A 117 17.08 4.18 8.73
C ALA A 117 17.77 4.84 7.51
N GLY A 118 18.42 6.01 7.72
CA GLY A 118 19.20 6.70 6.69
C GLY A 118 19.25 8.22 6.89
N THR A 119 19.96 8.68 7.93
CA THR A 119 20.55 10.02 8.09
C THR A 119 19.85 11.19 7.37
N ALA A 120 18.62 11.54 7.79
CA ALA A 120 17.99 12.80 7.44
C ALA A 120 17.47 13.49 8.70
N HIS A 121 18.31 14.36 9.29
CA HIS A 121 17.93 15.20 10.42
C HIS A 121 17.19 16.43 9.89
N ARG A 122 15.96 16.69 10.38
CA ARG A 122 15.27 17.95 10.10
C ARG A 122 14.78 18.59 11.39
N GLU A 123 15.37 19.74 11.70
CA GLU A 123 15.01 20.56 12.86
C GLU A 123 13.64 21.22 12.63
N VAL A 124 12.68 20.94 13.50
CA VAL A 124 11.43 21.71 13.58
C VAL A 124 11.38 22.36 14.96
N GLY A 125 11.31 23.69 15.02
CA GLY A 125 11.20 24.45 16.26
C GLY A 125 9.84 24.28 16.96
N ASN A 126 9.61 25.05 18.02
CA ASN A 126 8.43 25.01 18.91
C ASN A 126 7.12 24.57 18.20
N LEU A 127 6.66 23.35 18.52
CA LEU A 127 5.51 22.69 17.91
C LEU A 127 4.16 23.11 18.53
N ASN A 128 4.14 24.11 19.42
CA ASN A 128 2.90 24.62 20.00
C ASN A 128 1.87 24.97 18.92
N GLY A 129 0.72 24.30 18.98
CA GLY A 129 -0.37 24.47 18.02
C GLY A 129 0.01 23.99 16.62
N THR A 130 0.88 22.99 16.49
CA THR A 130 1.22 22.42 15.17
C THR A 130 0.39 21.17 14.91
N GLN A 131 -0.17 21.10 13.71
CA GLN A 131 -0.85 19.92 13.19
C GLN A 131 -0.08 19.40 11.98
N PHE A 132 0.15 18.09 11.97
CA PHE A 132 0.69 17.37 10.82
C PHE A 132 -0.40 16.47 10.28
N THR A 133 -0.79 16.70 9.03
CA THR A 133 -1.86 15.93 8.37
C THR A 133 -1.33 15.22 7.14
N ILE A 134 -1.71 13.96 6.97
CA ILE A 134 -1.46 13.18 5.77
C ILE A 134 -2.74 12.46 5.34
N VAL A 135 -2.91 12.25 4.04
CA VAL A 135 -4.04 11.49 3.52
C VAL A 135 -3.68 10.01 3.48
N ALA A 136 -4.53 9.17 4.04
CA ALA A 136 -4.44 7.73 3.95
C ALA A 136 -4.52 7.32 2.46
N PRO A 137 -3.45 6.72 1.90
CA PRO A 137 -3.44 6.41 0.48
C PRO A 137 -4.26 5.17 0.13
N ALA A 138 -4.54 4.32 1.12
CA ALA A 138 -5.27 3.07 1.02
C ALA A 138 -6.04 2.85 2.32
N ASP A 139 -6.81 1.76 2.36
CA ASP A 139 -7.49 1.32 3.57
C ASP A 139 -6.49 0.66 4.53
N GLY A 140 -6.59 0.92 5.84
CA GLY A 140 -5.64 0.34 6.79
C GLY A 140 -5.62 0.97 8.18
N TYR A 141 -4.48 0.81 8.86
CA TYR A 141 -4.22 1.36 10.20
C TYR A 141 -2.82 1.97 10.26
N PHE A 142 -2.68 3.08 10.98
CA PHE A 142 -1.38 3.61 11.37
C PHE A 142 -0.98 3.03 12.72
N SER A 143 0.29 2.63 12.84
CA SER A 143 0.89 2.15 14.09
C SER A 143 2.18 2.91 14.35
N PHE A 144 2.41 3.36 15.58
CA PHE A 144 3.67 3.96 16.00
C PHE A 144 3.78 3.97 17.53
N ARG A 145 4.99 4.18 18.02
CA ARG A 145 5.26 4.47 19.43
C ARG A 145 5.55 5.95 19.59
N MET A 146 5.14 6.47 20.73
CA MET A 146 5.46 7.83 21.12
C MET A 146 6.18 7.83 22.45
N ARG A 147 7.29 8.57 22.53
CA ARG A 147 7.99 8.83 23.79
C ARG A 147 8.15 10.31 23.98
N THR A 148 7.90 10.77 25.20
CA THR A 148 8.26 12.11 25.62
C THR A 148 9.70 12.11 26.13
N LEU A 149 10.54 12.97 25.56
CA LEU A 149 11.93 13.18 25.95
C LEU A 149 12.02 14.45 26.80
N GLY A 150 12.49 14.30 28.04
CA GLY A 150 12.66 15.39 29.00
C GLY A 150 11.41 15.68 29.83
N GLY A 151 11.60 16.03 31.10
CA GLY A 151 10.53 16.40 32.04
C GLY A 151 10.22 15.30 33.08
N SER A 152 10.21 15.69 34.35
CA SER A 152 9.80 14.84 35.48
C SER A 152 8.28 14.85 35.61
N ASN A 153 7.61 13.86 35.02
CA ASN A 153 6.19 13.51 35.15
C ASN A 153 5.16 14.64 34.89
N HIS A 154 4.07 14.23 34.23
CA HIS A 154 2.82 14.97 34.02
C HIS A 154 2.82 15.92 32.81
N LEU A 155 2.24 15.43 31.71
CA LEU A 155 1.00 15.96 31.17
C LEU A 155 0.21 14.81 30.53
N GLU A 156 -1.08 14.75 30.85
CA GLU A 156 -2.06 13.91 30.17
C GLU A 156 -2.08 14.27 28.67
N GLN A 157 -1.82 13.29 27.81
CA GLN A 157 -1.97 13.33 26.34
C GLN A 157 -1.30 14.53 25.62
N PRO A 158 0.03 14.50 25.41
CA PRO A 158 0.74 15.57 24.69
C PRO A 158 0.41 15.65 23.19
N VAL A 159 -0.29 14.64 22.64
CA VAL A 159 -0.65 14.57 21.22
C VAL A 159 -2.08 14.05 21.07
N ALA A 160 -2.90 14.80 20.34
CA ALA A 160 -4.19 14.35 19.87
C ALA A 160 -4.02 13.71 18.48
N ILE A 161 -4.58 12.52 18.31
CA ILE A 161 -4.59 11.81 17.04
C ILE A 161 -6.01 11.92 16.48
N LEU A 162 -6.12 12.41 15.26
CA LEU A 162 -7.42 12.60 14.61
C LEU A 162 -7.46 11.80 13.31
N VAL A 163 -8.55 11.10 13.07
CA VAL A 163 -8.92 10.54 11.76
C VAL A 163 -10.13 11.31 11.27
N ASP A 164 -10.00 12.04 10.16
CA ASP A 164 -11.03 12.97 9.66
C ASP A 164 -11.56 13.94 10.73
N GLY A 165 -10.64 14.45 11.52
CA GLY A 165 -10.93 15.39 12.61
C GLY A 165 -11.59 14.74 13.83
N GLN A 166 -11.81 13.42 13.84
CA GLN A 166 -12.35 12.69 14.99
C GLN A 166 -11.24 12.11 15.86
N PRO A 167 -11.27 12.31 17.20
CA PRO A 167 -10.28 11.73 18.10
C PRO A 167 -10.21 10.20 18.01
N ALA A 168 -8.99 9.69 17.87
CA ALA A 168 -8.67 8.29 17.93
C ALA A 168 -8.45 7.83 19.38
N LEU A 169 -8.95 6.65 19.72
CA LEU A 169 -8.59 5.96 20.98
C LEU A 169 -7.22 5.32 20.82
N PHE A 170 -6.37 5.41 21.83
CA PHE A 170 -5.03 4.82 21.84
C PHE A 170 -4.87 3.82 23.00
N TYR A 171 -4.03 2.82 22.77
CA TYR A 171 -3.56 1.88 23.78
C TYR A 171 -2.05 2.10 23.94
N GLU A 172 -1.56 2.31 25.17
CA GLU A 172 -0.11 2.40 25.40
C GLU A 172 0.47 0.99 25.58
N PRO A 173 1.70 0.71 25.11
CA PRO A 173 2.69 1.64 24.54
C PRO A 173 2.68 1.79 23.00
N ASP A 174 1.95 0.93 22.29
CA ASP A 174 1.84 0.92 20.82
C ASP A 174 0.54 1.60 20.38
N ILE A 175 0.67 2.79 19.79
CA ILE A 175 -0.47 3.58 19.33
C ILE A 175 -0.94 3.03 17.98
N PHE A 176 -2.19 2.57 17.94
CA PHE A 176 -2.89 2.24 16.70
C PHE A 176 -3.96 3.28 16.41
N SER A 177 -4.03 3.75 15.17
CA SER A 177 -5.20 4.51 14.72
C SER A 177 -6.42 3.58 14.62
N PRO A 178 -7.65 4.13 14.64
CA PRO A 178 -8.79 3.47 14.04
C PRO A 178 -8.52 3.09 12.58
N PHE A 179 -9.37 2.22 12.04
CA PHE A 179 -9.34 1.92 10.62
C PHE A 179 -9.56 3.21 9.83
N VAL A 180 -8.65 3.50 8.91
CA VAL A 180 -8.74 4.61 7.97
C VAL A 180 -9.12 4.06 6.61
N ARG A 181 -9.97 4.79 5.88
CA ARG A 181 -10.25 4.52 4.48
C ARG A 181 -9.34 5.35 3.59
N GLN A 182 -9.16 4.91 2.35
CA GLN A 182 -8.51 5.70 1.34
C GLN A 182 -9.17 7.08 1.22
N GLY A 183 -8.35 8.13 1.29
CA GLY A 183 -8.80 9.52 1.22
C GLY A 183 -9.06 10.17 2.58
N ASP A 184 -9.21 9.37 3.65
CA ASP A 184 -9.32 9.89 5.02
C ASP A 184 -8.02 10.60 5.42
N THR A 185 -8.14 11.58 6.30
CA THR A 185 -7.03 12.36 6.83
C THR A 185 -6.59 11.84 8.18
N PHE A 186 -5.31 11.47 8.29
CA PHE A 186 -4.66 11.17 9.55
C PHE A 186 -3.91 12.40 10.04
N THR A 187 -4.22 12.88 11.24
CA THR A 187 -3.64 14.09 11.82
C THR A 187 -3.02 13.81 13.18
N LEU A 188 -1.78 14.27 13.35
CA LEU A 188 -1.13 14.41 14.64
C LEU A 188 -1.20 15.87 15.06
N GLU A 189 -1.94 16.15 16.12
CA GLU A 189 -2.09 17.48 16.70
C GLU A 189 -1.32 17.56 18.02
N PHE A 190 -0.55 18.62 18.20
CA PHE A 190 0.23 18.88 19.41
C PHE A 190 -0.39 20.08 20.16
N PRO A 191 -1.45 19.85 20.97
CA PRO A 191 -2.15 20.92 21.66
C PRO A 191 -1.31 21.37 22.86
N ASN A 192 -0.56 22.45 22.69
CA ASN A 192 0.24 23.08 23.75
C ASN A 192 1.34 22.18 24.36
N ALA A 193 2.25 21.68 23.53
CA ALA A 193 3.55 21.19 24.00
C ALA A 193 4.35 22.38 24.58
N GLY A 194 4.14 22.69 25.87
CA GLY A 194 4.92 23.70 26.59
C GLY A 194 6.42 23.60 26.26
N ASP A 195 7.16 24.72 26.37
CA ASP A 195 8.45 25.01 25.70
C ASP A 195 9.62 24.01 25.86
N GLU A 196 9.42 22.83 26.45
CA GLU A 196 10.47 21.87 26.82
C GLU A 196 10.16 20.38 26.55
N LEU A 197 8.99 20.00 26.03
CA LEU A 197 8.70 18.58 25.76
C LEU A 197 9.01 18.22 24.30
N ALA A 198 10.13 17.53 24.08
CA ALA A 198 10.40 16.90 22.78
C ALA A 198 9.60 15.59 22.69
N GLN A 199 8.76 15.45 21.66
CA GLN A 199 8.07 14.20 21.37
C GLN A 199 8.86 13.41 20.33
N HIS A 200 8.99 12.11 20.55
CA HIS A 200 9.70 11.19 19.69
C HIS A 200 8.72 10.15 19.15
N ILE A 201 8.59 10.07 17.83
CA ILE A 201 7.79 9.07 17.13
C ILE A 201 8.74 8.01 16.60
N GLU A 202 8.51 6.76 17.00
CA GLU A 202 9.31 5.61 16.61
C GLU A 202 8.40 4.51 16.04
N GLY A 203 8.96 3.66 15.18
CA GLY A 203 8.24 2.49 14.66
C GLY A 203 6.99 2.84 13.83
N PHE A 204 6.97 3.98 13.14
CA PHE A 204 5.84 4.35 12.28
C PHE A 204 5.64 3.31 11.18
N GLN A 205 4.43 2.77 11.09
CA GLN A 205 4.02 1.77 10.12
C GLN A 205 2.61 2.06 9.64
N PHE A 206 2.37 1.77 8.37
CA PHE A 206 1.02 1.77 7.80
C PHE A 206 0.65 0.34 7.41
N ILE A 207 -0.24 -0.26 8.19
CA ILE A 207 -0.68 -1.64 8.05
C ILE A 207 -1.87 -1.65 7.09
N THR A 208 -1.67 -2.20 5.90
CA THR A 208 -2.62 -2.19 4.78
C THR A 208 -2.40 -3.41 3.90
N ASP A 209 -3.41 -3.76 3.10
CA ASP A 209 -3.34 -4.74 2.01
C ASP A 209 -2.72 -4.16 0.73
N ALA A 210 -2.47 -2.85 0.68
CA ALA A 210 -1.78 -2.21 -0.43
C ALA A 210 -0.26 -2.41 -0.35
N VAL A 211 0.35 -2.76 -1.48
CA VAL A 211 1.82 -2.91 -1.65
C VAL A 211 2.49 -1.62 -2.10
N GLY A 212 1.71 -0.66 -2.59
CA GLY A 212 2.25 0.59 -3.10
C GLY A 212 1.18 1.63 -3.38
N VAL A 213 1.65 2.85 -3.58
CA VAL A 213 0.84 3.99 -4.00
C VAL A 213 1.51 4.60 -5.20
N VAL A 214 0.73 4.95 -6.20
CA VAL A 214 1.23 5.70 -7.33
C VAL A 214 0.60 7.07 -7.32
N GLN A 215 1.46 8.08 -7.38
CA GLN A 215 1.07 9.44 -7.62
C GLN A 215 1.20 9.73 -9.11
N ARG A 216 0.08 9.98 -9.75
CA ARG A 216 0.00 10.43 -11.14
C ARG A 216 -0.24 11.93 -11.16
N ASP A 217 0.74 12.67 -11.64
CA ASP A 217 0.63 14.11 -11.84
C ASP A 217 0.27 14.36 -13.31
N TRP A 218 -0.98 14.73 -13.55
CA TRP A 218 -1.51 15.09 -14.86
C TRP A 218 -1.22 16.56 -15.16
N THR A 219 -0.76 16.82 -16.38
CA THR A 219 -0.54 18.16 -16.92
C THR A 219 -1.34 18.31 -18.20
N ALA A 220 -2.29 19.25 -18.22
CA ALA A 220 -3.00 19.65 -19.42
C ALA A 220 -2.47 21.00 -19.90
N SER A 221 -1.98 21.06 -21.13
CA SER A 221 -1.35 22.26 -21.68
C SER A 221 -1.93 22.67 -23.03
N THR A 222 -1.98 23.97 -23.25
CA THR A 222 -2.13 24.63 -24.56
C THR A 222 -0.97 25.60 -24.75
N ASP A 223 -0.93 26.33 -25.87
CA ASP A 223 0.07 27.39 -26.06
C ASP A 223 -0.13 28.58 -25.10
N LEU A 224 -1.29 28.67 -24.45
CA LEU A 224 -1.75 29.84 -23.70
C LEU A 224 -1.97 29.58 -22.20
N ALA A 225 -2.18 28.33 -21.78
CA ALA A 225 -2.42 27.97 -20.39
C ALA A 225 -1.94 26.56 -20.05
N THR A 226 -1.82 26.30 -18.76
CA THR A 226 -1.52 24.98 -18.21
C THR A 226 -2.36 24.75 -16.97
N GLY A 227 -2.92 23.55 -16.84
CA GLY A 227 -3.59 23.08 -15.64
C GLY A 227 -2.92 21.79 -15.15
N ASN A 228 -2.93 21.58 -13.83
CA ASN A 228 -2.37 20.39 -13.21
C ASN A 228 -3.43 19.68 -12.36
N PHE A 229 -3.35 18.34 -12.30
CA PHE A 229 -4.20 17.53 -11.43
C PHE A 229 -3.41 16.37 -10.86
N ARG A 230 -3.48 16.19 -9.54
CA ARG A 230 -2.84 15.07 -8.87
C ARG A 230 -3.87 14.00 -8.56
N GLN A 231 -3.55 12.77 -8.93
CA GLN A 231 -4.29 11.58 -8.59
C GLN A 231 -3.39 10.63 -7.82
N LEU A 232 -3.93 10.00 -6.79
CA LEU A 232 -3.29 8.98 -6.00
C LEU A 232 -4.08 7.69 -6.18
N TYR A 233 -3.38 6.58 -6.40
CA TYR A 233 -4.04 5.29 -6.38
C TYR A 233 -3.21 4.23 -5.67
N ALA A 234 -3.89 3.46 -4.82
CA ALA A 234 -3.29 2.35 -4.11
C ALA A 234 -3.28 1.12 -5.00
N LEU A 235 -2.17 0.38 -4.95
CA LEU A 235 -2.04 -0.92 -5.59
C LEU A 235 -2.26 -1.99 -4.54
N THR A 236 -3.39 -2.68 -4.61
CA THR A 236 -3.67 -3.81 -3.71
C THR A 236 -2.85 -5.02 -4.12
N LYS A 237 -2.44 -5.76 -3.11
CA LYS A 237 -1.75 -7.02 -3.27
C LYS A 237 -2.75 -8.13 -3.63
N PRO A 238 -2.46 -8.98 -4.63
CA PRO A 238 -3.18 -10.25 -4.76
C PRO A 238 -2.91 -11.15 -3.54
N THR A 239 -3.91 -11.93 -3.13
CA THR A 239 -3.79 -12.89 -2.03
C THR A 239 -3.26 -14.24 -2.51
N LEU A 240 -2.75 -15.07 -1.60
CA LEU A 240 -2.36 -16.46 -1.92
C LEU A 240 -3.52 -17.30 -2.47
N ALA A 241 -4.77 -16.93 -2.15
CA ALA A 241 -5.96 -17.61 -2.66
C ALA A 241 -6.19 -17.37 -4.16
N GLU A 242 -5.63 -16.29 -4.71
CA GLU A 242 -5.70 -15.94 -6.13
C GLU A 242 -4.57 -16.59 -6.95
N VAL A 243 -3.62 -17.26 -6.29
CA VAL A 243 -2.52 -17.92 -6.97
C VAL A 243 -2.98 -19.24 -7.59
N VAL A 244 -2.83 -19.32 -8.90
CA VAL A 244 -3.12 -20.50 -9.71
C VAL A 244 -1.81 -21.19 -10.08
N LEU A 245 -1.76 -22.51 -9.88
CA LEU A 245 -0.64 -23.32 -10.38
C LEU A 245 -0.79 -23.57 -11.88
N PRO A 246 0.32 -23.57 -12.63
CA PRO A 246 0.28 -23.85 -14.05
C PRO A 246 -0.16 -25.29 -14.31
N ALA A 247 -0.57 -25.58 -15.54
CA ALA A 247 -0.76 -26.97 -15.95
C ALA A 247 0.52 -27.78 -15.72
N ALA A 248 0.37 -29.02 -15.29
CA ALA A 248 1.51 -29.90 -15.05
C ALA A 248 2.31 -30.07 -16.36
N SER A 249 3.62 -29.87 -16.27
CA SER A 249 4.53 -29.94 -17.41
C SER A 249 5.91 -30.41 -16.96
N LEU A 250 6.54 -31.26 -17.78
CA LEU A 250 7.94 -31.68 -17.58
C LEU A 250 8.93 -30.57 -17.91
N SER A 251 8.51 -29.54 -18.64
CA SER A 251 9.34 -28.35 -18.82
C SER A 251 9.63 -27.73 -17.46
N LYS A 252 10.90 -27.35 -17.27
CA LYS A 252 11.28 -26.62 -16.07
C LYS A 252 10.65 -25.22 -16.13
N PRO A 253 10.05 -24.74 -15.02
CA PRO A 253 9.62 -23.37 -14.91
C PRO A 253 10.78 -22.41 -15.17
N ASN A 254 10.50 -21.30 -15.84
CA ASN A 254 11.48 -20.28 -16.14
C ASN A 254 11.07 -18.96 -15.48
N PRO A 255 11.69 -18.56 -14.36
CA PRO A 255 11.38 -17.31 -13.67
C PRO A 255 11.68 -16.05 -14.50
N GLU A 256 12.60 -16.12 -15.46
CA GLU A 256 12.97 -14.96 -16.29
C GLU A 256 11.90 -14.65 -17.33
N THR A 257 11.22 -15.68 -17.85
CA THR A 257 10.16 -15.54 -18.86
C THR A 257 8.75 -15.69 -18.30
N GLY A 258 8.61 -16.19 -17.07
CA GLY A 258 7.34 -16.56 -16.44
C GLY A 258 6.75 -17.88 -16.96
N GLU A 259 7.42 -18.56 -17.90
CA GLU A 259 6.90 -19.79 -18.50
C GLU A 259 6.83 -20.93 -17.47
N GLY A 260 5.65 -21.55 -17.34
CA GLY A 260 5.44 -22.65 -16.41
C GLY A 260 5.54 -22.25 -14.93
N MET A 261 5.46 -20.96 -14.61
CA MET A 261 5.38 -20.43 -13.25
C MET A 261 3.90 -20.34 -12.79
N PRO A 262 3.63 -20.35 -11.47
CA PRO A 262 2.33 -19.95 -10.93
C PRO A 262 1.98 -18.53 -11.37
N PHE A 263 0.70 -18.21 -11.45
CA PHE A 263 0.21 -16.92 -11.89
C PHE A 263 -0.98 -16.47 -11.07
N ILE A 264 -1.24 -15.16 -11.09
CA ILE A 264 -2.50 -14.58 -10.60
C ILE A 264 -3.48 -14.55 -11.76
N ASP A 265 -4.69 -15.05 -11.51
CA ASP A 265 -5.82 -14.99 -12.42
C ASP A 265 -6.86 -14.01 -11.88
N ARG A 266 -7.25 -13.02 -12.68
CA ARG A 266 -7.90 -11.83 -12.13
C ARG A 266 -9.41 -11.92 -12.11
N ASP A 267 -10.01 -12.49 -13.15
CA ASP A 267 -11.46 -12.69 -13.21
C ASP A 267 -11.88 -14.12 -12.80
N GLY A 268 -10.91 -15.00 -12.55
CA GLY A 268 -11.12 -16.39 -12.17
C GLY A 268 -11.47 -17.30 -13.35
N ASP A 269 -11.43 -16.78 -14.58
CA ASP A 269 -11.58 -17.54 -15.82
C ASP A 269 -10.20 -17.92 -16.39
N LEU A 270 -9.80 -19.17 -16.16
CA LEU A 270 -8.50 -19.68 -16.62
C LEU A 270 -8.32 -19.66 -18.15
N GLU A 271 -9.40 -19.47 -18.92
CA GLU A 271 -9.34 -19.37 -20.38
C GLU A 271 -8.91 -17.96 -20.86
N THR A 272 -9.07 -16.92 -20.03
CA THR A 272 -8.62 -15.56 -20.37
C THR A 272 -7.16 -15.38 -19.97
N GLN A 273 -6.26 -15.39 -20.97
CA GLN A 273 -4.82 -15.26 -20.70
C GLN A 273 -4.35 -13.81 -20.60
N SER A 274 -5.16 -12.83 -21.01
CA SER A 274 -4.74 -11.41 -21.06
C SER A 274 -4.64 -10.75 -19.70
N ASP A 275 -5.28 -11.31 -18.69
CA ASP A 275 -5.34 -10.84 -17.32
C ASP A 275 -4.53 -11.71 -16.36
N GLN A 276 -3.96 -12.82 -16.87
CA GLN A 276 -3.06 -13.66 -16.12
C GLN A 276 -1.67 -13.02 -16.00
N SER A 277 -1.15 -13.00 -14.77
CA SER A 277 0.17 -12.42 -14.47
C SER A 277 1.04 -13.45 -13.75
N ALA A 278 2.09 -13.92 -14.43
CA ALA A 278 3.02 -14.90 -13.88
C ALA A 278 3.83 -14.35 -12.69
N LEU A 279 4.00 -15.19 -11.67
CA LEU A 279 4.84 -14.92 -10.50
C LEU A 279 6.30 -15.24 -10.86
N ASN A 280 7.03 -14.22 -11.30
CA ASN A 280 8.39 -14.34 -11.83
C ASN A 280 9.46 -14.50 -10.73
N GLY A 281 9.40 -15.59 -9.96
CA GLY A 281 10.38 -16.00 -8.94
C GLY A 281 10.45 -15.10 -7.70
N HIS A 282 10.72 -13.81 -7.88
CA HIS A 282 10.71 -12.80 -6.83
C HIS A 282 10.22 -11.47 -7.41
N ASP A 283 8.92 -11.22 -7.35
CA ASP A 283 8.28 -10.01 -7.88
C ASP A 283 8.17 -8.88 -6.82
N GLY A 284 8.78 -9.09 -5.65
CA GLY A 284 8.74 -8.18 -4.51
C GLY A 284 7.44 -8.25 -3.70
N ILE A 285 6.50 -9.14 -4.08
CA ILE A 285 5.25 -9.41 -3.37
C ILE A 285 5.20 -10.86 -2.91
N PHE A 286 5.55 -11.77 -3.81
CA PHE A 286 5.69 -13.19 -3.60
C PHE A 286 7.11 -13.65 -3.93
N SER A 287 7.54 -14.71 -3.25
CA SER A 287 8.70 -15.50 -3.64
C SER A 287 8.24 -16.89 -4.02
N VAL A 288 8.62 -17.38 -5.20
CA VAL A 288 8.24 -18.69 -5.70
C VAL A 288 9.49 -19.54 -5.88
N GLU A 289 9.52 -20.66 -5.18
CA GLU A 289 10.53 -21.70 -5.32
C GLU A 289 9.86 -23.01 -5.73
N TRP A 290 10.61 -23.87 -6.40
CA TRP A 290 10.14 -25.20 -6.74
C TRP A 290 11.26 -26.22 -6.73
N THR A 291 10.90 -27.46 -6.42
CA THR A 291 11.80 -28.61 -6.48
C THR A 291 11.09 -29.82 -7.03
N ASP A 292 11.74 -30.51 -7.95
CA ASP A 292 11.25 -31.77 -8.51
C ASP A 292 11.90 -32.94 -7.75
N PHE A 293 11.09 -33.90 -7.33
CA PHE A 293 11.55 -35.09 -6.60
C PHE A 293 10.69 -36.32 -6.94
N TRP A 294 11.24 -37.49 -6.67
CA TRP A 294 10.55 -38.76 -6.88
C TRP A 294 9.89 -39.22 -5.58
N ILE A 295 8.65 -39.67 -5.68
CA ILE A 295 7.94 -40.40 -4.63
C ILE A 295 7.80 -41.84 -5.08
N ASP A 296 8.41 -42.76 -4.33
CA ASP A 296 8.21 -44.20 -4.52
C ASP A 296 6.96 -44.62 -3.74
N SER A 297 5.89 -45.03 -4.43
CA SER A 297 4.65 -45.45 -3.77
C SER A 297 4.63 -46.95 -3.47
N ASN A 298 5.34 -47.76 -4.25
CA ASN A 298 5.47 -49.23 -4.14
C ASN A 298 6.75 -49.71 -4.85
N GLU A 299 7.14 -50.99 -4.69
CA GLU A 299 8.39 -51.58 -5.25
C GLU A 299 8.61 -51.34 -6.75
N ASN A 300 7.55 -51.07 -7.52
CA ASN A 300 7.63 -50.80 -8.96
C ASN A 300 6.95 -49.51 -9.39
N GLU A 301 6.50 -48.65 -8.47
CA GLU A 301 5.78 -47.42 -8.80
C GLU A 301 6.54 -46.19 -8.31
N ARG A 302 6.77 -45.24 -9.22
CA ARG A 302 7.39 -43.94 -8.90
C ARG A 302 6.66 -42.79 -9.56
N ILE A 303 6.46 -41.72 -8.83
CA ILE A 303 5.79 -40.50 -9.31
C ILE A 303 6.81 -39.36 -9.26
N LEU A 304 7.00 -38.66 -10.36
CA LEU A 304 7.71 -37.38 -10.39
C LEU A 304 6.75 -36.30 -9.90
N VAL A 305 7.12 -35.60 -8.84
CA VAL A 305 6.32 -34.54 -8.23
C VAL A 305 7.14 -33.25 -8.21
N ARG A 306 6.48 -32.13 -8.53
CA ARG A 306 6.99 -30.78 -8.30
C ARG A 306 6.36 -30.23 -7.04
N LYS A 307 7.17 -29.93 -6.03
CA LYS A 307 6.73 -29.14 -4.88
C LYS A 307 6.93 -27.66 -5.19
N TRP A 308 5.84 -26.91 -5.12
CA TRP A 308 5.83 -25.45 -5.16
C TRP A 308 5.86 -24.91 -3.74
N ILE A 309 6.69 -23.88 -3.50
CA ILE A 309 6.77 -23.13 -2.26
C ILE A 309 6.59 -21.66 -2.61
N ILE A 310 5.45 -21.08 -2.22
CA ILE A 310 5.09 -19.69 -2.49
C ILE A 310 5.03 -18.94 -1.17
N SER A 311 5.93 -17.99 -0.98
CA SER A 311 6.00 -17.17 0.23
C SER A 311 5.40 -15.80 -0.03
N ASP A 312 4.40 -15.44 0.78
CA ASP A 312 3.90 -14.08 0.90
C ASP A 312 4.88 -13.24 1.74
N LEU A 313 5.63 -12.38 1.06
CA LEU A 313 6.67 -11.55 1.70
C LEU A 313 6.09 -10.49 2.64
N CYS A 314 4.79 -10.20 2.56
CA CYS A 314 4.12 -9.23 3.41
C CYS A 314 3.45 -9.84 4.62
N ALA A 315 2.82 -11.00 4.45
CA ALA A 315 2.07 -11.67 5.50
C ALA A 315 2.93 -12.67 6.30
N ASP A 316 4.16 -12.94 5.84
CA ASP A 316 5.02 -14.01 6.38
C ASP A 316 4.31 -15.38 6.35
N VAL A 317 3.51 -15.60 5.30
CA VAL A 317 2.74 -16.84 5.08
C VAL A 317 3.40 -17.64 3.97
N ILE A 318 3.62 -18.93 4.21
CA ILE A 318 4.16 -19.86 3.23
C ILE A 318 3.05 -20.81 2.79
N TRP A 319 2.85 -20.92 1.48
CA TRP A 319 1.96 -21.87 0.85
C TRP A 319 2.76 -22.93 0.10
N GLU A 320 2.55 -24.19 0.45
CA GLU A 320 3.22 -25.33 -0.20
C GLU A 320 2.20 -26.18 -0.96
N LYS A 321 2.56 -26.62 -2.16
CA LYS A 321 1.70 -27.47 -2.97
C LYS A 321 2.48 -28.46 -3.83
N ASP A 322 2.10 -29.73 -3.71
CA ASP A 322 2.65 -30.81 -4.53
C ASP A 322 1.83 -30.97 -5.83
N GLN A 323 2.53 -30.98 -6.95
CA GLN A 323 1.99 -31.16 -8.29
C GLN A 323 2.60 -32.41 -8.95
N PRO A 324 1.83 -33.50 -9.13
CA PRO A 324 2.28 -34.65 -9.90
C PRO A 324 2.53 -34.29 -11.38
N LEU A 325 3.70 -34.67 -11.91
CA LEU A 325 4.10 -34.40 -13.29
C LEU A 325 4.05 -35.66 -14.16
N GLN A 326 4.50 -36.79 -13.63
CA GLN A 326 4.64 -38.03 -14.40
C GLN A 326 4.57 -39.24 -13.49
N TRP A 327 4.02 -40.34 -13.98
CA TRP A 327 3.90 -41.57 -13.20
C TRP A 327 4.38 -42.79 -13.98
N PHE A 328 5.24 -43.58 -13.32
CA PHE A 328 5.79 -44.83 -13.83
C PHE A 328 5.32 -46.02 -13.00
N ARG A 329 5.12 -47.15 -13.68
CA ARG A 329 4.94 -48.47 -13.06
C ARG A 329 5.74 -49.49 -13.83
N ASN A 330 6.48 -50.35 -13.13
CA ASN A 330 7.36 -51.37 -13.71
C ASN A 330 8.39 -50.78 -14.71
N GLY A 331 8.84 -49.54 -14.47
CA GLY A 331 9.75 -48.83 -15.37
C GLY A 331 9.12 -48.25 -16.64
N GLU A 332 7.84 -48.52 -16.88
CA GLU A 332 7.08 -47.94 -17.99
C GLU A 332 6.30 -46.70 -17.53
N GLU A 333 6.26 -45.68 -18.37
CA GLU A 333 5.42 -44.50 -18.14
C GLU A 333 3.95 -44.87 -18.36
N ILE A 334 3.10 -44.61 -17.36
CA ILE A 334 1.64 -44.85 -17.46
C ILE A 334 0.89 -43.57 -17.76
N ILE A 335 1.28 -42.45 -17.14
CA ILE A 335 0.57 -41.17 -17.28
C ILE A 335 1.58 -40.04 -17.44
N HIS A 336 1.40 -39.28 -18.52
CA HIS A 336 1.99 -37.96 -18.70
C HIS A 336 0.93 -36.92 -18.32
N ALA A 337 1.20 -36.07 -17.34
CA ALA A 337 0.26 -35.03 -16.98
C ALA A 337 0.19 -33.99 -18.13
N THR A 338 -0.93 -33.93 -18.84
CA THR A 338 -1.25 -32.82 -19.75
C THR A 338 -2.32 -31.90 -19.14
N GLY A 339 -2.49 -31.95 -17.82
CA GLY A 339 -3.52 -31.28 -17.03
C GLY A 339 -3.40 -31.60 -15.53
N PRO A 340 -4.27 -31.06 -14.66
CA PRO A 340 -4.21 -31.33 -13.22
C PRO A 340 -4.55 -32.80 -12.94
N ILE A 341 -3.54 -33.62 -12.63
CA ILE A 341 -3.77 -34.96 -12.05
C ILE A 341 -4.23 -34.75 -10.62
N ARG A 342 -5.46 -35.16 -10.29
CA ARG A 342 -5.91 -35.16 -8.90
C ARG A 342 -5.31 -36.37 -8.21
N PHE A 343 -4.96 -36.25 -6.94
CA PHE A 343 -4.57 -37.42 -6.14
C PHE A 343 -5.65 -38.50 -6.14
N SER A 344 -6.93 -38.14 -6.31
CA SER A 344 -8.05 -39.07 -6.49
C SER A 344 -7.99 -39.91 -7.77
N ASP A 345 -7.21 -39.47 -8.76
CA ASP A 345 -7.04 -40.17 -10.04
C ASP A 345 -5.93 -41.23 -9.94
N LEU A 346 -5.20 -41.25 -8.82
CA LEU A 346 -4.28 -42.32 -8.47
C LEU A 346 -5.06 -43.55 -7.95
N PRO A 347 -4.61 -44.78 -8.23
CA PRO A 347 -5.22 -45.99 -7.71
C PRO A 347 -5.31 -45.94 -6.20
N GLN A 348 -6.42 -46.46 -5.67
CA GLN A 348 -6.79 -46.47 -4.25
C GLN A 348 -5.82 -47.21 -3.29
N GLY A 349 -4.60 -47.58 -3.72
CA GLY A 349 -3.55 -48.15 -2.89
C GLY A 349 -2.22 -47.38 -2.90
N SER A 350 -2.10 -46.29 -3.67
CA SER A 350 -0.88 -45.48 -3.76
C SER A 350 -0.84 -44.32 -2.75
N ILE A 351 -2.00 -43.97 -2.17
CA ILE A 351 -2.20 -42.77 -1.35
C ILE A 351 -1.97 -43.05 0.14
N ASP A 352 -2.23 -44.28 0.60
CA ASP A 352 -2.16 -44.67 2.02
C ASP A 352 -0.74 -44.62 2.62
N GLN A 353 0.31 -44.44 1.80
CA GLN A 353 1.71 -44.30 2.25
C GLN A 353 2.29 -42.88 2.12
N ILE A 354 1.57 -41.93 1.51
CA ILE A 354 1.99 -40.53 1.53
C ILE A 354 1.56 -39.96 2.88
N ASN A 355 2.37 -40.23 3.92
CA ASN A 355 2.33 -39.46 5.16
C ASN A 355 2.70 -38.02 4.80
N LEU A 356 1.71 -37.24 4.37
CA LEU A 356 1.77 -35.80 4.43
C LEU A 356 2.00 -35.47 5.90
N HIS A 357 3.22 -35.03 6.22
CA HIS A 357 3.49 -34.30 7.46
C HIS A 357 2.67 -33.01 7.40
N HIS A 358 1.36 -33.11 7.63
CA HIS A 358 0.54 -32.00 8.06
C HIS A 358 1.06 -31.60 9.44
N ASN A 359 1.96 -30.61 9.48
CA ASN A 359 2.08 -29.77 10.65
C ASN A 359 0.74 -29.07 10.80
N GLY A 360 -0.08 -29.61 11.71
CA GLY A 360 -1.43 -29.18 11.96
C GLY A 360 -1.49 -27.69 12.29
N TRP A 361 -2.33 -26.98 11.55
CA TRP A 361 -2.93 -25.75 12.03
C TRP A 361 -3.87 -26.08 13.20
N PRO A 362 -3.78 -25.39 14.35
CA PRO A 362 -4.78 -25.52 15.40
C PRO A 362 -5.96 -24.62 15.08
N GLY A 363 -7.14 -25.22 14.90
CA GLY A 363 -8.42 -24.54 15.13
C GLY A 363 -9.17 -24.16 13.87
N ASP A 364 -9.91 -25.13 13.32
CA ASP A 364 -11.17 -24.86 12.65
C ASP A 364 -12.30 -25.52 13.48
N PRO A 365 -13.08 -24.76 14.28
CA PRO A 365 -14.26 -25.29 14.92
C PRO A 365 -15.50 -24.93 14.09
N GLY A 366 -15.72 -25.67 13.01
CA GLY A 366 -17.01 -26.22 12.61
C GLY A 366 -18.15 -25.29 12.18
N LEU A 367 -18.78 -25.72 11.07
CA LEU A 367 -20.16 -25.46 10.60
C LEU A 367 -20.49 -24.07 10.05
#